data_AF-A0A257AS88-F1
#
_entry.id   AF-A0A257AS88-F1
#
_cell.length_a   1.000
_cell.length_b   1.000
_cell.length_c   1.000
_cell.angle_alpha   90.00
_cell.angle_beta   90.00
_cell.angle_gamma   90.00
#
_symmetry.space_group_name_H-M   'P 1'
#
loop_
_entity.id
_entity.type
_entity.pdbx_description
1 polymer ?
#
loop_
_entity_poly.entity_id
_entity_poly.type
_entity_poly.pdbx_seq_one_letter_code
_entity_poly.pdbx_strand_id
1 'polypeptide(L)'
;MLFAWMLLIVFLALVACMFEDLESDVGSQSNPNSQVQLAPQVGQVHRFFNKAISGEAPAYALYCTVAGVIAWVLLSKGAHPIIAIPIGAVVGEAVHLIFSVTAHVGRTTAQKRFEQPIYLDVLYGHIMPIATHGFMATLCITAIAYIQSNLGTLSGNPGLDHPFALPMLAFIWGITVGAIGSSTGDIHYGTEREFQDRPFGEGKRVVYHGKITRYADCGVRTQKDIAAFCAKFGGPCTGLTFGVIILFENWRTLVGMQVARYLPNLEAAAGDSAAVIGIVVGLVIGVAMIVGNLVLVRWARKRYGTFVGE
;
A
#
# COMPACT_ATOMS: atom_id res chain seq x y z
N MET A 1 -19.41 4.97 20.07
CA MET A 1 -18.76 3.75 19.55
C MET A 1 -18.45 3.84 18.06
N LEU A 2 -19.38 4.24 17.18
CA LEU A 2 -19.14 4.36 15.72
C LEU A 2 -17.88 5.16 15.36
N PHE A 3 -17.72 6.36 15.93
CA PHE A 3 -16.55 7.22 15.67
C PHE A 3 -15.21 6.57 16.05
N ALA A 4 -15.18 5.80 17.15
CA ALA A 4 -13.97 5.12 17.59
C ALA A 4 -13.55 4.02 16.59
N TRP A 5 -14.51 3.25 16.08
CA TRP A 5 -14.25 2.24 15.05
C TRP A 5 -13.77 2.84 13.73
N MET A 6 -14.31 4.00 13.34
CA MET A 6 -13.83 4.71 12.14
C MET A 6 -12.41 5.26 12.31
N LEU A 7 -12.06 5.79 13.49
CA LEU A 7 -10.68 6.20 13.77
C LEU A 7 -9.72 4.99 13.81
N LEU A 8 -10.18 3.84 14.30
CA LEU A 8 -9.38 2.61 14.23
C LEU A 8 -9.15 2.17 12.79
N ILE A 9 -10.16 2.25 11.92
CA ILE A 9 -10.01 1.97 10.48
C ILE A 9 -8.98 2.91 9.84
N VAL A 10 -8.99 4.21 10.19
CA VAL A 10 -7.99 5.18 9.73
C VAL A 10 -6.57 4.78 10.16
N PHE A 11 -6.40 4.41 11.42
CA PHE A 11 -5.11 3.97 11.94
C PHE A 11 -4.62 2.69 11.25
N LEU A 12 -5.50 1.70 11.06
CA LEU A 12 -5.18 0.47 10.35
C LEU A 12 -4.82 0.73 8.89
N ALA A 13 -5.49 1.67 8.22
CA ALA A 13 -5.15 2.08 6.85
C ALA A 13 -3.75 2.69 6.79
N LEU A 14 -3.40 3.56 7.74
CA LEU A 14 -2.06 4.14 7.83
C LEU A 14 -0.98 3.06 7.95
N VAL A 15 -1.18 2.11 8.87
CA VAL A 15 -0.25 0.99 9.06
C VAL A 15 -0.20 0.11 7.82
N ALA A 16 -1.36 -0.19 7.20
CA ALA A 16 -1.43 -1.07 6.03
C ALA A 16 -0.58 -0.57 4.87
N CYS A 17 -0.73 0.69 4.45
CA CYS A 17 -0.02 1.23 3.29
C CYS A 17 1.45 1.51 3.59
N MET A 18 1.79 1.88 4.83
CA MET A 18 3.19 1.98 5.24
C MET A 18 3.91 0.65 5.09
N PHE A 19 3.29 -0.45 5.54
CA PHE A 19 3.91 -1.77 5.45
C PHE A 19 3.86 -2.36 4.04
N GLU A 20 2.85 -2.01 3.25
CA GLU A 20 2.77 -2.41 1.85
C GLU A 20 3.88 -1.76 1.01
N ASP A 21 4.16 -0.47 1.20
CA ASP A 21 5.28 0.21 0.56
C ASP A 21 6.63 -0.46 0.88
N LEU A 22 6.89 -0.74 2.15
CA LEU A 22 8.14 -1.40 2.58
C LEU A 22 8.26 -2.83 2.06
N GLU A 23 7.14 -3.53 1.94
CA GLU A 23 7.10 -4.85 1.32
C GLU A 23 7.52 -4.74 -0.15
N SER A 24 6.92 -3.81 -0.89
CA SER A 24 7.23 -3.56 -2.29
C SER A 24 8.69 -3.14 -2.51
N ASP A 25 9.26 -2.32 -1.61
CA ASP A 25 10.66 -1.93 -1.64
C ASP A 25 11.61 -3.12 -1.48
N VAL A 26 11.34 -4.02 -0.53
CA VAL A 26 12.14 -5.24 -0.32
C VAL A 26 11.98 -6.21 -1.50
N GLY A 27 10.79 -6.25 -2.09
CA GLY A 27 10.42 -7.22 -3.10
C GLY A 27 10.58 -6.78 -4.55
N SER A 28 10.86 -5.50 -4.82
CA SER A 28 11.01 -4.93 -6.16
C SER A 28 9.71 -4.77 -6.94
N GLN A 29 8.58 -4.55 -6.27
CA GLN A 29 7.29 -4.58 -6.99
C GLN A 29 6.90 -3.22 -7.58
N SER A 30 7.33 -2.11 -6.96
CA SER A 30 6.95 -0.75 -7.39
C SER A 30 7.62 -0.27 -8.67
N ASN A 31 7.11 0.81 -9.27
CA ASN A 31 7.46 1.30 -10.59
C ASN A 31 8.95 1.72 -10.79
N PRO A 32 9.64 2.36 -9.82
CA PRO A 32 11.08 2.56 -9.86
C PRO A 32 11.83 1.28 -9.49
N ASN A 33 11.45 0.63 -8.39
CA ASN A 33 12.11 -0.57 -7.85
C ASN A 33 12.06 -1.78 -8.80
N SER A 34 11.08 -1.85 -9.70
CA SER A 34 10.94 -2.91 -10.71
C SER A 34 11.87 -2.73 -11.91
N GLN A 35 12.46 -1.53 -12.11
CA GLN A 35 13.38 -1.25 -13.21
C GLN A 35 14.69 -2.03 -13.10
N VAL A 36 14.99 -2.63 -11.94
CA VAL A 36 16.09 -3.59 -11.80
C VAL A 36 15.98 -4.74 -12.81
N GLN A 37 14.78 -5.03 -13.32
CA GLN A 37 14.56 -6.01 -14.39
C GLN A 37 15.22 -5.65 -15.74
N LEU A 38 15.52 -4.37 -15.97
CA LEU A 38 16.19 -3.90 -17.18
C LEU A 38 17.71 -3.86 -17.00
N ALA A 39 18.21 -3.88 -15.76
CA ALA A 39 19.62 -3.71 -15.46
C ALA A 39 20.53 -4.75 -16.14
N PRO A 40 20.20 -6.07 -16.15
CA PRO A 40 20.99 -7.04 -16.88
C PRO A 40 21.06 -6.78 -18.38
N GLN A 41 19.99 -6.24 -18.98
CA GLN A 41 19.91 -5.97 -20.43
C GLN A 41 20.89 -4.89 -20.88
N VAL A 42 21.32 -4.03 -19.96
CA VAL A 42 22.32 -2.98 -20.19
C VAL A 42 23.67 -3.31 -19.53
N GLY A 43 23.92 -4.58 -19.21
CA GLY A 43 25.19 -5.07 -18.69
C GLY A 43 25.42 -4.83 -17.20
N GLN A 44 24.37 -4.56 -16.42
CA GLN A 44 24.46 -4.37 -14.96
C GLN A 44 23.92 -5.61 -14.23
N VAL A 45 24.76 -6.64 -14.07
CA VAL A 45 24.45 -7.79 -13.20
C VAL A 45 24.36 -7.32 -11.75
N HIS A 46 23.27 -7.64 -11.06
CA HIS A 46 22.91 -7.02 -9.78
C HIS A 46 22.40 -8.01 -8.73
N ARG A 47 22.35 -7.59 -7.46
CA ARG A 47 21.90 -8.39 -6.31
C ARG A 47 20.57 -7.91 -5.73
N PHE A 48 19.65 -7.48 -6.58
CA PHE A 48 18.32 -7.03 -6.15
C PHE A 48 17.32 -8.18 -6.29
N PHE A 49 16.40 -8.27 -5.34
CA PHE A 49 15.23 -9.15 -5.50
C PHE A 49 14.37 -8.61 -6.64
N ASN A 50 13.51 -9.44 -7.24
CA ASN A 50 12.69 -9.01 -8.38
C ASN A 50 11.38 -9.78 -8.47
N LYS A 51 10.30 -9.27 -7.85
CA LYS A 51 8.99 -9.92 -7.88
C LYS A 51 7.92 -9.25 -8.74
N ALA A 52 8.27 -8.21 -9.50
CA ALA A 52 7.32 -7.43 -10.30
C ALA A 52 6.68 -8.21 -11.46
N ILE A 53 5.71 -9.10 -11.20
CA ILE A 53 4.92 -9.80 -12.22
C ILE A 53 3.59 -9.10 -12.50
N SER A 54 2.91 -8.70 -11.43
CA SER A 54 1.62 -8.00 -11.43
C SER A 54 1.83 -6.71 -10.65
N GLY A 55 1.17 -5.62 -11.02
CA GLY A 55 1.23 -4.38 -10.23
C GLY A 55 0.84 -4.63 -8.77
N GLU A 56 1.22 -3.74 -7.86
CA GLU A 56 0.90 -3.87 -6.43
C GLU A 56 -0.60 -4.04 -6.20
N ALA A 57 -1.42 -3.22 -6.85
CA ALA A 57 -2.88 -3.27 -6.75
C ALA A 57 -3.47 -4.69 -6.99
N PRO A 58 -3.27 -5.36 -8.15
CA PRO A 58 -3.79 -6.71 -8.37
C PRO A 58 -3.15 -7.78 -7.47
N ALA A 59 -1.91 -7.61 -7.03
CA ALA A 59 -1.27 -8.54 -6.10
C ALA A 59 -1.91 -8.48 -4.70
N TYR A 60 -2.04 -7.27 -4.14
CA TYR A 60 -2.69 -7.07 -2.84
C TYR A 60 -4.19 -7.37 -2.88
N ALA A 61 -4.85 -7.16 -4.03
CA ALA A 61 -6.21 -7.65 -4.24
C ALA A 61 -6.31 -9.15 -3.96
N LEU A 62 -5.42 -9.95 -4.56
CA LEU A 62 -5.39 -11.39 -4.40
C LEU A 62 -5.10 -11.79 -2.95
N TYR A 63 -4.04 -11.25 -2.35
CA TYR A 63 -3.58 -11.65 -1.01
C TYR A 63 -4.61 -11.29 0.06
N CYS A 64 -5.16 -10.08 0.01
CA CYS A 64 -6.19 -9.63 0.94
C CYS A 64 -7.51 -10.39 0.73
N THR A 65 -7.88 -10.72 -0.52
CA THR A 65 -9.09 -11.54 -0.77
C THR A 65 -8.94 -12.93 -0.19
N VAL A 66 -7.80 -13.60 -0.39
CA VAL A 66 -7.52 -14.91 0.21
C VAL A 66 -7.61 -14.84 1.73
N ALA A 67 -6.96 -13.84 2.34
CA ALA A 67 -7.02 -13.64 3.79
C ALA A 67 -8.46 -13.39 4.29
N GLY A 68 -9.23 -12.57 3.56
CA GLY A 68 -10.62 -12.29 3.86
C GLY A 68 -11.53 -13.53 3.73
N VAL A 69 -11.34 -14.36 2.70
CA VAL A 69 -12.10 -15.62 2.54
C VAL A 69 -11.84 -16.55 3.72
N ILE A 70 -10.59 -16.77 4.09
CA ILE A 70 -10.24 -17.65 5.22
C ILE A 70 -10.79 -17.11 6.53
N ALA A 71 -10.62 -15.82 6.81
CA ALA A 71 -11.17 -15.19 8.00
C ALA A 71 -12.70 -15.32 8.04
N TRP A 72 -13.38 -15.09 6.92
CA TRP A 72 -14.84 -15.21 6.82
C TRP A 72 -15.33 -16.64 7.07
N VAL A 73 -14.63 -17.65 6.54
CA VAL A 73 -14.96 -19.07 6.78
C VAL A 73 -14.74 -19.48 8.25
N LEU A 74 -13.73 -18.94 8.92
CA LEU A 74 -13.52 -19.20 10.34
C LEU A 74 -14.59 -18.51 11.20
N LEU A 75 -14.91 -17.26 10.89
CA LEU A 75 -15.96 -16.49 11.57
C LEU A 75 -17.34 -17.16 11.41
N SER A 76 -17.67 -17.66 10.22
CA SER A 76 -18.96 -18.34 9.98
C SER A 76 -19.09 -19.67 10.75
N LYS A 77 -17.97 -20.27 11.17
CA LYS A 77 -17.91 -21.44 12.06
C LYS A 77 -17.87 -21.07 13.55
N GLY A 78 -18.01 -19.78 13.90
CA GLY A 78 -18.03 -19.30 15.27
C GLY A 78 -16.66 -19.02 15.89
N ALA A 79 -15.58 -18.98 15.09
CA ALA A 79 -14.27 -18.56 15.59
C ALA A 79 -14.29 -17.08 16.00
N HIS A 80 -13.54 -16.72 17.04
CA HIS A 80 -13.43 -15.33 17.47
C HIS A 80 -12.59 -14.50 16.47
N PRO A 81 -12.94 -13.23 16.18
CA PRO A 81 -12.22 -12.38 15.21
C PRO A 81 -10.72 -12.23 15.49
N ILE A 82 -10.32 -12.17 16.77
CA ILE A 82 -8.90 -12.11 17.19
C ILE A 82 -8.08 -13.31 16.70
N ILE A 83 -8.72 -14.44 16.44
CA ILE A 83 -8.07 -15.66 15.93
C ILE A 83 -8.27 -15.75 14.41
N ALA A 84 -9.49 -15.51 13.92
CA ALA A 84 -9.83 -15.66 12.52
C ALA A 84 -9.04 -14.71 11.60
N ILE A 85 -8.86 -13.45 12.00
CA ILE A 85 -8.18 -12.43 11.19
C ILE A 85 -6.68 -12.74 11.03
N PRO A 86 -5.89 -12.99 12.10
CA PRO A 86 -4.49 -13.36 11.94
C PRO A 86 -4.28 -14.65 11.16
N ILE A 87 -5.11 -15.68 11.36
CA ILE A 87 -5.01 -16.93 10.58
C ILE A 87 -5.27 -16.65 9.10
N GLY A 88 -6.28 -15.84 8.78
CA GLY A 88 -6.52 -15.40 7.40
C GLY A 88 -5.30 -14.72 6.79
N ALA A 89 -4.72 -13.75 7.49
CA ALA A 89 -3.52 -13.05 7.04
C ALA A 89 -2.32 -13.99 6.82
N VAL A 90 -2.10 -14.98 7.69
CA VAL A 90 -1.05 -16.01 7.50
C VAL A 90 -1.25 -16.79 6.21
N VAL A 91 -2.49 -17.19 5.89
CA VAL A 91 -2.77 -17.93 4.64
C VAL A 91 -2.62 -17.04 3.42
N GLY A 92 -3.05 -15.77 3.48
CA GLY A 92 -2.81 -14.78 2.43
C GLY A 92 -1.30 -14.58 2.18
N GLU A 93 -0.52 -14.51 3.26
CA GLU A 93 0.93 -14.35 3.18
C GLU A 93 1.64 -15.59 2.61
N ALA A 94 1.15 -16.79 2.91
CA ALA A 94 1.68 -18.01 2.29
C ALA A 94 1.54 -17.96 0.75
N VAL A 95 0.41 -17.45 0.24
CA VAL A 95 0.21 -17.23 -1.20
C VAL A 95 1.17 -16.16 -1.72
N HIS A 96 1.28 -15.03 -1.02
CA HIS A 96 2.20 -13.95 -1.36
C HIS A 96 3.65 -14.45 -1.50
N LEU A 97 4.17 -15.21 -0.53
CA LEU A 97 5.52 -15.77 -0.57
C LEU A 97 5.76 -16.72 -1.75
N ILE A 98 4.78 -17.59 -2.07
CA ILE A 98 4.87 -18.48 -3.23
C ILE A 98 5.03 -17.62 -4.50
N PHE A 99 4.19 -16.60 -4.67
CA PHE A 99 4.27 -15.69 -5.81
C PHE A 99 5.61 -14.95 -5.85
N SER A 100 6.09 -14.43 -4.72
CA SER A 100 7.36 -13.70 -4.63
C SER A 100 8.56 -14.55 -5.04
N VAL A 101 8.64 -15.80 -4.56
CA VAL A 101 9.72 -16.73 -4.92
C VAL A 101 9.63 -17.14 -6.39
N THR A 102 8.45 -17.57 -6.84
CA THR A 102 8.25 -17.99 -8.24
C THR A 102 8.54 -16.83 -9.20
N ALA A 103 8.15 -15.60 -8.84
CA ALA A 103 8.42 -14.41 -9.63
C ALA A 103 9.91 -14.13 -9.76
N HIS A 104 10.63 -14.11 -8.64
CA HIS A 104 12.06 -13.84 -8.64
C HIS A 104 12.86 -14.88 -9.41
N VAL A 105 12.62 -16.16 -9.15
CA VAL A 105 13.31 -17.26 -9.84
C VAL A 105 12.97 -17.23 -11.34
N GLY A 106 11.70 -17.04 -11.69
CA GLY A 106 11.24 -17.00 -13.08
C GLY A 106 11.87 -15.86 -13.88
N ARG A 107 11.83 -14.63 -13.36
CA ARG A 107 12.40 -13.45 -14.05
C ARG A 107 13.91 -13.52 -14.15
N THR A 108 14.60 -13.91 -13.07
CA THR A 108 16.06 -14.04 -13.08
C THR A 108 16.51 -15.12 -14.08
N THR A 109 15.77 -16.23 -14.16
CA THR A 109 16.04 -17.28 -15.16
C THR A 109 15.84 -16.77 -16.59
N ALA A 110 14.82 -15.94 -16.84
CA ALA A 110 14.60 -15.32 -18.15
C ALA A 110 15.76 -14.39 -18.57
N GLN A 111 16.51 -13.85 -17.60
CA GLN A 111 17.68 -13.01 -17.84
C GLN A 111 19.00 -13.79 -17.96
N LYS A 112 18.95 -15.13 -18.05
CA LYS A 112 20.16 -15.97 -18.22
C LYS A 112 21.06 -15.55 -19.39
N ARG A 113 20.47 -15.04 -20.48
CA ARG A 113 21.22 -14.53 -21.65
C ARG A 113 22.13 -13.34 -21.30
N PHE A 114 21.79 -12.60 -20.25
CA PHE A 114 22.54 -11.45 -19.76
C PHE A 114 23.45 -11.80 -18.57
N GLU A 115 23.71 -13.10 -18.36
CA GLU A 115 24.59 -13.62 -17.30
C GLU A 115 24.15 -13.22 -15.88
N GLN A 116 22.87 -12.88 -15.69
CA GLN A 116 22.31 -12.59 -14.37
C GLN A 116 22.14 -13.92 -13.60
N PRO A 117 22.88 -14.15 -12.50
CA PRO A 117 22.75 -15.36 -11.73
C PRO A 117 21.64 -15.22 -10.67
N ILE A 118 21.15 -16.38 -10.21
CA ILE A 118 20.28 -16.44 -9.03
C ILE A 118 21.18 -16.47 -7.79
N TYR A 119 21.14 -15.40 -7.02
CA TYR A 119 21.85 -15.28 -5.76
C TYR A 119 20.99 -15.88 -4.63
N LEU A 120 21.40 -17.03 -4.09
CA LEU A 120 20.65 -17.70 -3.01
C LEU A 120 20.62 -16.88 -1.72
N ASP A 121 21.67 -16.11 -1.44
CA ASP A 121 21.73 -15.16 -0.33
C ASP A 121 20.70 -14.02 -0.49
N VAL A 122 20.49 -13.55 -1.72
CA VAL A 122 19.41 -12.58 -2.03
C VAL A 122 18.05 -13.25 -1.84
N LEU A 123 17.83 -14.44 -2.40
CA LEU A 123 16.58 -15.17 -2.27
C LEU A 123 16.18 -15.38 -0.80
N TYR A 124 17.02 -16.06 -0.01
CA TYR A 124 16.72 -16.33 1.40
C TYR A 124 16.71 -15.07 2.25
N GLY A 125 17.56 -14.10 1.91
CA GLY A 125 17.66 -12.85 2.63
C GLY A 125 16.39 -12.00 2.57
N HIS A 126 15.64 -12.04 1.47
CA HIS A 126 14.51 -11.13 1.23
C HIS A 126 13.14 -11.77 1.54
N ILE A 127 13.04 -13.10 1.53
CA ILE A 127 11.76 -13.80 1.82
C ILE A 127 11.18 -13.40 3.18
N MET A 128 11.99 -13.36 4.24
CA MET A 128 11.47 -13.07 5.59
C MET A 128 11.01 -11.60 5.75
N PRO A 129 11.73 -10.58 5.28
CA PRO A 129 11.22 -9.22 5.33
C PRO A 129 9.99 -9.01 4.43
N ILE A 130 9.94 -9.60 3.23
CA ILE A 130 8.74 -9.66 2.37
C ILE A 130 7.56 -10.23 3.17
N ALA A 131 7.76 -11.39 3.82
CA ALA A 131 6.74 -12.04 4.63
C ALA A 131 6.19 -11.14 5.74
N THR A 132 7.10 -10.46 6.43
CA THR A 132 6.77 -9.69 7.65
C THR A 132 6.02 -8.42 7.28
N HIS A 133 6.46 -7.70 6.27
CA HIS A 133 5.80 -6.49 5.81
C HIS A 133 4.46 -6.80 5.12
N GLY A 134 4.42 -7.83 4.26
CA GLY A 134 3.19 -8.31 3.62
C GLY A 134 2.14 -8.79 4.62
N PHE A 135 2.55 -9.50 5.68
CA PHE A 135 1.66 -9.93 6.75
C PHE A 135 1.02 -8.74 7.47
N MET A 136 1.79 -7.70 7.79
CA MET A 136 1.24 -6.52 8.48
C MET A 136 0.21 -5.78 7.63
N ALA A 137 0.49 -5.61 6.33
CA ALA A 137 -0.43 -5.00 5.40
C ALA A 137 -1.71 -5.82 5.25
N THR A 138 -1.60 -7.13 4.95
CA THR A 138 -2.75 -8.02 4.78
C THR A 138 -3.58 -8.16 6.06
N LEU A 139 -2.94 -8.21 7.23
CA LEU A 139 -3.62 -8.22 8.54
C LEU A 139 -4.46 -6.96 8.73
N CYS A 140 -3.88 -5.78 8.48
CA CYS A 140 -4.58 -4.51 8.64
C CYS A 140 -5.76 -4.39 7.68
N ILE A 141 -5.60 -4.77 6.41
CA ILE A 141 -6.69 -4.75 5.43
C ILE A 141 -7.81 -5.74 5.80
N THR A 142 -7.46 -6.94 6.25
CA THR A 142 -8.44 -7.95 6.68
C THR A 142 -9.21 -7.46 7.92
N ALA A 143 -8.53 -6.77 8.85
CA ALA A 143 -9.16 -6.13 9.99
C ALA A 143 -10.09 -4.98 9.59
N ILE A 144 -9.69 -4.12 8.65
CA ILE A 144 -10.54 -3.06 8.09
C ILE A 144 -11.81 -3.66 7.47
N ALA A 145 -11.66 -4.69 6.63
CA ALA A 145 -12.78 -5.37 5.99
C ALA A 145 -13.75 -5.98 7.03
N TYR A 146 -13.22 -6.59 8.10
CA TYR A 146 -14.04 -7.12 9.19
C TYR A 146 -14.79 -6.01 9.95
N ILE A 147 -14.10 -4.93 10.32
CA ILE A 147 -14.73 -3.83 11.08
C ILE A 147 -15.82 -3.18 10.23
N GLN A 148 -15.59 -2.97 8.94
CA GLN A 148 -16.59 -2.37 8.05
C GLN A 148 -17.80 -3.27 7.79
N SER A 149 -17.59 -4.57 7.58
CA SER A 149 -18.71 -5.51 7.40
C SER A 149 -19.56 -5.66 8.67
N ASN A 150 -19.06 -5.26 9.84
CA ASN A 150 -19.74 -5.36 11.13
C ASN A 150 -19.83 -4.00 11.85
N LEU A 151 -19.69 -2.88 11.14
CA LEU A 151 -19.51 -1.56 11.74
C LEU A 151 -20.72 -1.15 12.58
N GLY A 152 -21.91 -1.40 12.07
CA GLY A 152 -23.17 -1.20 12.74
C GLY A 152 -23.32 -2.10 13.95
N THR A 153 -23.10 -3.40 13.79
CA THR A 153 -23.17 -4.38 14.88
C THR A 153 -22.20 -4.00 16.02
N LEU A 154 -20.95 -3.61 15.69
CA LEU A 154 -19.94 -3.19 16.65
C LEU A 154 -20.23 -1.81 17.29
N SER A 155 -21.07 -0.99 16.65
CA SER A 155 -21.45 0.33 17.15
C SER A 155 -22.82 0.37 17.84
N GLY A 156 -23.54 -0.75 17.86
CA GLY A 156 -24.84 -0.92 18.53
C GLY A 156 -26.06 -0.74 17.61
N ASN A 157 -25.87 -0.61 16.30
CA ASN A 157 -26.94 -0.49 15.31
C ASN A 157 -26.61 -1.31 14.03
N PRO A 158 -27.06 -2.58 13.93
CA PRO A 158 -26.76 -3.46 12.79
C PRO A 158 -27.17 -2.91 11.41
N GLY A 159 -28.09 -1.94 11.35
CA GLY A 159 -28.49 -1.29 10.10
C GLY A 159 -27.40 -0.44 9.44
N LEU A 160 -26.26 -0.23 10.11
CA LEU A 160 -25.09 0.49 9.60
C LEU A 160 -23.98 -0.44 9.09
N ASP A 161 -24.18 -1.75 9.08
CA ASP A 161 -23.22 -2.71 8.52
C ASP A 161 -23.08 -2.49 7.00
N HIS A 162 -21.84 -2.58 6.49
CA HIS A 162 -21.61 -2.42 5.06
C HIS A 162 -22.27 -3.57 4.29
N PRO A 163 -22.99 -3.32 3.17
CA PRO A 163 -23.69 -4.36 2.41
C PRO A 163 -22.77 -5.39 1.73
N PHE A 164 -21.45 -5.21 1.79
CA PHE A 164 -20.49 -6.08 1.11
C PHE A 164 -19.91 -7.08 2.10
N ALA A 165 -19.83 -8.33 1.67
CA ALA A 165 -19.21 -9.38 2.46
C ALA A 165 -17.72 -9.08 2.69
N LEU A 166 -17.19 -9.59 3.81
CA LEU A 166 -15.79 -9.40 4.21
C LEU A 166 -14.79 -9.71 3.07
N PRO A 167 -14.91 -10.81 2.29
CA PRO A 167 -13.99 -11.06 1.17
C PRO A 167 -14.02 -9.98 0.09
N MET A 168 -15.21 -9.43 -0.22
CA MET A 168 -15.35 -8.36 -1.21
C MET A 168 -14.73 -7.05 -0.72
N LEU A 169 -14.92 -6.71 0.57
CA LEU A 169 -14.25 -5.56 1.17
C LEU A 169 -12.74 -5.74 1.19
N ALA A 170 -12.25 -6.94 1.50
CA ALA A 170 -10.83 -7.24 1.48
C ALA A 170 -10.24 -7.13 0.06
N PHE A 171 -10.99 -7.51 -0.98
CA PHE A 171 -10.61 -7.28 -2.38
C PHE A 171 -10.52 -5.79 -2.71
N ILE A 172 -11.55 -5.01 -2.40
CA ILE A 172 -11.62 -3.56 -2.70
C ILE A 172 -10.47 -2.83 -2.00
N TRP A 173 -10.27 -3.08 -0.71
CA TRP A 173 -9.20 -2.45 0.05
C TRP A 173 -7.82 -2.99 -0.30
N GLY A 174 -7.72 -4.24 -0.73
CA GLY A 174 -6.49 -4.82 -1.29
C GLY A 174 -6.05 -4.11 -2.56
N ILE A 175 -6.97 -3.89 -3.52
CA ILE A 175 -6.67 -3.07 -4.71
C ILE A 175 -6.28 -1.65 -4.29
N THR A 176 -7.01 -1.07 -3.35
CA THR A 176 -6.82 0.32 -2.94
C THR A 176 -5.46 0.53 -2.27
N VAL A 177 -5.04 -0.35 -1.36
CA VAL A 177 -3.73 -0.24 -0.70
C VAL A 177 -2.60 -0.35 -1.72
N GLY A 178 -2.64 -1.34 -2.61
CA GLY A 178 -1.61 -1.49 -3.65
C GLY A 178 -1.64 -0.41 -4.73
N ALA A 179 -2.77 0.27 -4.94
CA ALA A 179 -2.82 1.42 -5.84
C ALA A 179 -2.21 2.68 -5.19
N ILE A 180 -2.42 2.85 -3.87
CA ILE A 180 -1.87 3.97 -3.13
C ILE A 180 -0.37 3.77 -2.91
N GLY A 181 0.08 2.56 -2.56
CA GLY A 181 1.48 2.16 -2.56
C GLY A 181 2.19 2.58 -3.84
N SER A 182 1.68 2.15 -4.98
CA SER A 182 2.31 2.44 -6.26
C SER A 182 2.26 3.91 -6.67
N SER A 183 1.24 4.66 -6.23
CA SER A 183 1.09 6.08 -6.60
C SER A 183 1.77 7.04 -5.65
N THR A 184 2.03 6.62 -4.40
CA THR A 184 2.57 7.48 -3.35
C THR A 184 3.82 6.95 -2.66
N GLY A 185 4.19 5.69 -2.83
CA GLY A 185 5.44 5.09 -2.33
C GLY A 185 6.64 5.52 -3.15
N ASP A 186 6.36 5.74 -4.43
CA ASP A 186 7.28 6.24 -5.44
C ASP A 186 7.51 7.75 -5.36
N ILE A 187 7.35 8.38 -4.18
CA ILE A 187 7.75 9.80 -3.95
C ILE A 187 9.21 10.00 -4.37
N HIS A 188 9.96 8.92 -4.33
CA HIS A 188 11.36 8.89 -4.65
C HIS A 188 11.63 8.71 -6.13
N TYR A 189 10.68 8.64 -7.07
CA TYR A 189 10.96 8.20 -8.45
C TYR A 189 12.21 8.86 -9.08
N GLY A 190 13.30 8.09 -9.22
CA GLY A 190 14.61 8.55 -9.73
C GLY A 190 15.59 9.11 -8.66
N THR A 191 15.16 9.13 -7.41
CA THR A 191 15.87 9.50 -6.18
C THR A 191 15.92 8.34 -5.18
N GLU A 192 15.38 7.16 -5.50
CA GLU A 192 15.61 5.95 -4.71
C GLU A 192 17.12 5.70 -4.59
N ARG A 193 17.52 4.97 -3.54
CA ARG A 193 18.93 4.69 -3.31
C ARG A 193 19.55 3.90 -4.48
N GLU A 194 18.78 3.18 -5.29
CA GLU A 194 19.30 2.55 -6.51
C GLU A 194 19.57 3.53 -7.67
N PHE A 195 18.96 4.71 -7.70
CA PHE A 195 19.23 5.72 -8.74
C PHE A 195 20.19 6.83 -8.30
N GLN A 196 20.73 6.76 -7.09
CA GLN A 196 21.72 7.72 -6.59
C GLN A 196 23.15 7.22 -6.78
N ASP A 197 23.90 7.79 -7.73
CA ASP A 197 25.31 7.45 -8.00
C ASP A 197 26.34 8.41 -7.39
N ARG A 198 25.92 9.58 -6.90
CA ARG A 198 26.82 10.54 -6.25
C ARG A 198 26.66 10.59 -4.74
N PRO A 199 27.72 10.91 -3.99
CA PRO A 199 27.59 11.32 -2.59
C PRO A 199 26.56 12.45 -2.50
N PHE A 200 25.66 12.39 -1.51
CA PHE A 200 24.56 13.35 -1.29
C PHE A 200 23.30 13.24 -2.19
N GLY A 201 23.15 12.16 -2.96
CA GLY A 201 21.83 11.76 -3.47
C GLY A 201 21.37 12.43 -4.77
N GLU A 202 22.28 12.87 -5.63
CA GLU A 202 21.93 13.25 -7.01
C GLU A 202 21.36 12.03 -7.74
N GLY A 203 20.12 12.17 -8.24
CA GLY A 203 19.41 11.11 -8.96
C GLY A 203 19.87 10.96 -10.40
N LYS A 204 19.75 9.75 -10.94
CA LYS A 204 19.98 9.46 -12.37
C LYS A 204 18.80 9.95 -13.21
N ARG A 205 19.12 10.51 -14.38
CA ARG A 205 18.10 10.77 -15.42
C ARG A 205 17.37 9.48 -15.77
N VAL A 206 16.06 9.58 -16.04
CA VAL A 206 15.17 8.46 -16.35
C VAL A 206 15.71 7.57 -17.49
N VAL A 207 16.32 8.19 -18.51
CA VAL A 207 16.96 7.47 -19.64
C VAL A 207 18.06 6.49 -19.18
N TYR A 208 18.64 6.69 -18.00
CA TYR A 208 19.68 5.85 -17.41
C TYR A 208 19.20 4.97 -16.26
N HIS A 209 17.89 4.81 -16.03
CA HIS A 209 17.38 3.96 -14.95
C HIS A 209 17.76 2.47 -15.10
N GLY A 210 18.02 1.98 -16.31
CA GLY A 210 18.64 0.66 -16.48
C GLY A 210 20.04 0.55 -15.86
N LYS A 211 20.76 1.66 -15.69
CA LYS A 211 22.08 1.69 -15.04
C LYS A 211 21.94 1.89 -13.53
N ILE A 212 21.30 0.95 -12.84
CA ILE A 212 21.11 1.01 -11.39
C ILE A 212 22.45 1.07 -10.62
N THR A 213 22.41 1.64 -9.43
CA THR A 213 23.57 1.78 -8.54
C THR A 213 23.73 0.51 -7.71
N ARG A 214 24.70 -0.31 -8.10
CA ARG A 214 24.95 -1.63 -7.51
C ARG A 214 25.82 -1.60 -6.26
N TYR A 215 26.49 -0.48 -5.97
CA TYR A 215 27.44 -0.37 -4.87
C TYR A 215 27.07 0.79 -3.94
N ALA A 216 27.16 0.55 -2.65
CA ALA A 216 27.04 1.51 -1.56
C ALA A 216 28.40 1.89 -1.00
N ASP A 217 28.38 2.76 0.01
CA ASP A 217 29.56 3.19 0.77
C ASP A 217 30.32 2.01 1.42
N CYS A 218 29.63 0.89 1.70
CA CYS A 218 30.18 -0.27 2.39
C CYS A 218 30.10 -1.61 1.62
N GLY A 219 29.72 -1.62 0.32
CA GLY A 219 29.69 -2.87 -0.45
C GLY A 219 28.62 -2.94 -1.53
N VAL A 220 28.16 -4.15 -1.84
CA VAL A 220 27.10 -4.38 -2.85
C VAL A 220 25.74 -4.05 -2.27
N ARG A 221 24.94 -3.27 -3.01
CA ARG A 221 23.56 -2.90 -2.63
C ARG A 221 22.58 -4.02 -2.89
N THR A 222 21.55 -4.06 -2.05
CA THR A 222 20.37 -4.92 -2.18
C THR A 222 19.10 -4.14 -1.84
N GLN A 223 17.92 -4.73 -2.03
CA GLN A 223 16.65 -4.05 -1.75
C GLN A 223 16.40 -3.78 -0.27
N LYS A 224 17.10 -4.48 0.62
CA LYS A 224 17.12 -4.14 2.04
C LYS A 224 17.64 -2.72 2.31
N ASP A 225 18.58 -2.25 1.50
CA ASP A 225 19.13 -0.90 1.64
C ASP A 225 18.14 0.17 1.17
N ILE A 226 17.31 -0.16 0.17
CA ILE A 226 16.20 0.70 -0.29
C ILE A 226 15.12 0.75 0.78
N ALA A 227 14.62 -0.40 1.23
CA ALA A 227 13.58 -0.49 2.24
C ALA A 227 13.97 0.23 3.55
N ALA A 228 15.23 0.14 3.97
CA ALA A 228 15.71 0.85 5.16
C ALA A 228 15.69 2.39 5.00
N PHE A 229 15.85 2.89 3.78
CA PHE A 229 15.71 4.30 3.45
C PHE A 229 14.23 4.70 3.40
N CYS A 230 13.41 3.94 2.68
CA CYS A 230 11.97 4.19 2.55
C CYS A 230 11.22 4.08 3.88
N ALA A 231 11.65 3.21 4.80
CA ALA A 231 11.10 3.11 6.16
C ALA A 231 11.12 4.43 6.95
N LYS A 232 12.01 5.37 6.60
CA LYS A 232 12.10 6.68 7.26
C LYS A 232 11.19 7.73 6.64
N PHE A 233 10.88 7.62 5.34
CA PHE A 233 10.23 8.69 4.59
C PHE A 233 9.11 8.18 3.67
N GLY A 234 9.40 7.22 2.78
CA GLY A 234 8.42 6.63 1.85
C GLY A 234 7.24 6.00 2.56
N GLY A 235 7.50 4.99 3.40
CA GLY A 235 6.46 4.25 4.11
C GLY A 235 5.57 5.14 4.99
N PRO A 236 6.12 6.05 5.81
CA PRO A 236 5.29 6.98 6.58
C PRO A 236 4.41 7.89 5.69
N CYS A 237 4.90 8.33 4.53
CA CYS A 237 4.15 9.16 3.61
C CYS A 237 3.05 8.40 2.86
N THR A 238 3.27 7.15 2.45
CA THR A 238 2.23 6.28 1.87
C THR A 238 1.16 5.97 2.88
N GLY A 239 1.56 5.57 4.09
CA GLY A 239 0.67 5.37 5.22
C GLY A 239 -0.18 6.60 5.51
N LEU A 240 0.45 7.78 5.58
CA LEU A 240 -0.29 9.02 5.79
C LEU A 240 -1.27 9.30 4.64
N THR A 241 -0.89 9.04 3.40
CA THR A 241 -1.79 9.23 2.26
C THR A 241 -3.02 8.35 2.37
N PHE A 242 -2.85 7.04 2.61
CA PHE A 242 -4.00 6.15 2.73
C PHE A 242 -4.85 6.50 3.96
N GLY A 243 -4.22 6.75 5.11
CA GLY A 243 -4.91 7.15 6.34
C GLY A 243 -5.75 8.43 6.15
N VAL A 244 -5.21 9.44 5.47
CA VAL A 244 -5.92 10.71 5.20
C VAL A 244 -7.08 10.53 4.22
N ILE A 245 -6.92 9.69 3.19
CA ILE A 245 -8.02 9.34 2.26
C ILE A 245 -9.18 8.71 3.04
N ILE A 246 -8.88 7.71 3.87
CA ILE A 246 -9.89 7.04 4.70
C ILE A 246 -10.51 8.00 5.71
N LEU A 247 -9.71 8.87 6.32
CA LEU A 247 -10.19 9.87 7.27
C LEU A 247 -11.20 10.80 6.61
N PHE A 248 -10.86 11.36 5.45
CA PHE A 248 -11.77 12.27 4.74
C PHE A 248 -12.99 11.57 4.18
N GLU A 249 -12.87 10.31 3.73
CA GLU A 249 -14.03 9.54 3.28
C GLU A 249 -14.99 9.20 4.43
N ASN A 250 -14.46 8.81 5.58
CA ASN A 250 -15.25 8.59 6.80
C ASN A 250 -15.88 9.89 7.29
N TRP A 251 -15.13 11.01 7.27
CA TRP A 251 -15.64 12.32 7.69
C TRP A 251 -16.76 12.81 6.77
N ARG A 252 -16.57 12.69 5.45
CA ARG A 252 -17.57 13.00 4.44
C ARG A 252 -18.89 12.27 4.72
N THR A 253 -18.80 10.97 4.97
CA THR A 253 -19.95 10.10 5.23
C THR A 253 -20.63 10.45 6.55
N LEU A 254 -19.86 10.60 7.64
CA LEU A 254 -20.39 10.94 8.96
C LEU A 254 -21.06 12.31 8.99
N VAL A 255 -20.43 13.34 8.43
CA VAL A 255 -21.00 14.69 8.39
C VAL A 255 -22.27 14.70 7.55
N GLY A 256 -22.28 14.00 6.40
CA GLY A 256 -23.48 13.84 5.59
C GLY A 256 -24.63 13.23 6.39
N MET A 257 -24.38 12.12 7.08
CA MET A 257 -25.39 11.43 7.90
C MET A 257 -25.85 12.26 9.11
N GLN A 258 -24.95 12.99 9.76
CA GLN A 258 -25.29 13.79 10.95
C GLN A 258 -26.09 15.05 10.58
N VAL A 259 -25.69 15.76 9.52
CA VAL A 259 -26.37 17.00 9.09
C VAL A 259 -27.75 16.69 8.51
N ALA A 260 -27.88 15.56 7.81
CA ALA A 260 -29.17 15.09 7.30
C ALA A 260 -30.10 14.52 8.39
N ARG A 261 -29.66 14.44 9.65
CA ARG A 261 -30.37 13.79 10.77
C ARG A 261 -30.63 12.28 10.56
N TYR A 262 -29.86 11.65 9.68
CA TYR A 262 -29.88 10.20 9.44
C TYR A 262 -29.27 9.41 10.61
N LEU A 263 -28.45 10.07 11.43
CA LEU A 263 -28.00 9.59 12.74
C LEU A 263 -28.62 10.46 13.85
N PRO A 264 -29.06 9.88 14.99
CA PRO A 264 -28.94 8.48 15.40
C PRO A 264 -30.09 7.57 14.96
N ASN A 265 -31.22 8.14 14.54
CA ASN A 265 -32.41 7.39 14.11
C ASN A 265 -32.37 7.26 12.59
N LEU A 266 -32.27 6.03 12.09
CA LEU A 266 -32.22 5.71 10.66
C LEU A 266 -33.56 6.06 9.99
N GLU A 267 -33.76 7.33 9.66
CA GLU A 267 -34.92 7.79 8.92
C GLU A 267 -34.68 7.59 7.42
N ALA A 268 -35.40 6.66 6.80
CA ALA A 268 -35.24 6.34 5.37
C ALA A 268 -35.42 7.56 4.46
N ALA A 269 -36.27 8.52 4.85
CA ALA A 269 -36.49 9.77 4.13
C ALA A 269 -35.28 10.73 4.17
N ALA A 270 -34.36 10.57 5.14
CA ALA A 270 -33.15 11.37 5.27
C ALA A 270 -31.94 10.80 4.49
N GLY A 271 -32.05 9.59 3.92
CA GLY A 271 -30.96 8.93 3.19
C GLY A 271 -30.49 9.70 1.97
N ASP A 272 -31.42 10.18 1.13
CA ASP A 272 -31.10 10.96 -0.07
C ASP A 272 -30.43 12.28 0.31
N SER A 273 -30.91 12.96 1.36
CA SER A 273 -30.28 14.18 1.85
C SER A 273 -28.88 13.94 2.44
N ALA A 274 -28.66 12.81 3.11
CA ALA A 274 -27.35 12.44 3.64
C ALA A 274 -26.33 12.22 2.52
N ALA A 275 -26.76 11.55 1.44
CA ALA A 275 -25.94 11.34 0.26
C ALA A 275 -25.56 12.67 -0.43
N VAL A 276 -26.54 13.56 -0.65
CA VAL A 276 -26.31 14.87 -1.28
C VAL A 276 -25.35 15.72 -0.45
N ILE A 277 -25.57 15.83 0.86
CA ILE A 277 -24.69 16.60 1.76
C ILE A 277 -23.29 15.98 1.77
N GLY A 278 -23.19 14.64 1.84
CA GLY A 278 -21.91 13.93 1.75
C GLY A 278 -21.15 14.26 0.45
N ILE A 279 -21.82 14.25 -0.70
CA ILE A 279 -21.20 14.64 -1.98
C ILE A 279 -20.66 16.08 -1.93
N VAL A 280 -21.45 17.03 -1.41
CA VAL A 280 -21.02 18.43 -1.29
C VAL A 280 -19.80 18.56 -0.38
N VAL A 281 -19.80 17.90 0.79
CA VAL A 281 -18.64 17.89 1.70
C VAL A 281 -17.42 17.29 1.02
N GLY A 282 -17.59 16.20 0.26
CA GLY A 282 -16.51 15.58 -0.51
C GLY A 282 -15.91 16.51 -1.55
N LEU A 283 -16.74 17.25 -2.29
CA LEU A 283 -16.28 18.25 -3.26
C LEU A 283 -15.51 19.39 -2.57
N VAL A 284 -15.98 19.87 -1.42
CA VAL A 284 -15.29 20.91 -0.65
C VAL A 284 -13.91 20.42 -0.19
N ILE A 285 -13.82 19.20 0.34
CA ILE A 285 -12.54 18.59 0.73
C ILE A 285 -11.62 18.47 -0.49
N GLY A 286 -12.13 17.97 -1.62
CA GLY A 286 -11.36 17.83 -2.85
C GLY A 286 -10.79 19.17 -3.36
N VAL A 287 -11.61 20.22 -3.41
CA VAL A 287 -11.18 21.57 -3.79
C VAL A 287 -10.13 22.10 -2.81
N ALA A 288 -10.33 21.91 -1.50
CA ALA A 288 -9.37 22.34 -0.49
C ALA A 288 -8.01 21.65 -0.65
N MET A 289 -7.98 20.34 -0.93
CA MET A 289 -6.75 19.60 -1.20
C MET A 289 -6.04 20.07 -2.47
N ILE A 290 -6.78 20.32 -3.56
CA ILE A 290 -6.22 20.82 -4.82
C ILE A 290 -5.60 22.21 -4.62
N VAL A 291 -6.34 23.14 -3.98
CA VAL A 291 -5.86 24.49 -3.71
C VAL A 291 -4.67 24.46 -2.75
N GLY A 292 -4.73 23.63 -1.71
CA GLY A 292 -3.63 23.40 -0.77
C GLY A 292 -2.36 22.94 -1.48
N ASN A 293 -2.47 21.95 -2.37
CA ASN A 293 -1.34 21.46 -3.16
C ASN A 293 -0.76 22.56 -4.06
N LEU A 294 -1.60 23.34 -4.76
CA LEU A 294 -1.14 24.44 -5.61
C LEU A 294 -0.38 25.51 -4.82
N VAL A 295 -0.87 25.87 -3.63
CA VAL A 295 -0.20 26.83 -2.74
C VAL A 295 1.13 26.28 -2.24
N LEU A 296 1.15 25.01 -1.81
CA LEU A 296 2.35 24.34 -1.31
C LEU A 296 3.42 24.22 -2.39
N VAL A 297 3.07 23.78 -3.59
CA VAL A 297 3.99 23.66 -4.73
C VAL A 297 4.56 25.01 -5.14
N ARG A 298 3.72 26.06 -5.20
CA ARG A 298 4.19 27.43 -5.51
C ARG A 298 5.16 27.94 -4.44
N TRP A 299 4.84 27.71 -3.17
CA TRP A 299 5.69 28.08 -2.05
C TRP A 299 7.03 27.32 -2.09
N ALA A 300 7.01 26.01 -2.31
CA ALA A 300 8.20 25.18 -2.40
C ALA A 300 9.10 25.60 -3.57
N ARG A 301 8.53 25.82 -4.76
CA ARG A 301 9.27 26.31 -5.94
C ARG A 301 9.92 27.67 -5.70
N LYS A 302 9.23 28.58 -5.01
CA LYS A 302 9.78 29.91 -4.67
C LYS A 302 10.93 29.82 -3.67
N ARG A 303 10.92 28.85 -2.76
CA ARG A 303 11.88 28.72 -1.66
C ARG A 303 13.09 27.86 -2.01
N TYR A 304 12.88 26.77 -2.74
CA TYR A 304 13.90 25.74 -3.00
C TYR A 304 14.32 25.65 -4.48
N GLY A 305 13.71 26.45 -5.36
CA GLY A 305 13.97 26.41 -6.79
C GLY A 305 13.04 25.45 -7.55
N THR A 306 13.20 25.37 -8.86
CA THR A 306 12.44 24.45 -9.71
C THR A 306 12.83 22.99 -9.42
N PHE A 307 11.87 22.07 -9.50
CA PHE A 307 12.17 20.65 -9.45
C PHE A 307 13.10 20.29 -10.63
N VAL A 308 14.16 19.54 -10.36
CA VAL A 308 15.15 19.13 -11.36
C VAL A 308 14.74 17.74 -11.86
N GLY A 309 14.52 17.57 -13.17
CA GLY A 309 14.27 16.27 -13.78
C GLY A 309 12.91 16.02 -14.43
N GLU A 310 12.12 17.07 -14.72
CA GLU A 310 11.03 16.97 -15.74
C GLU A 310 11.60 16.75 -17.15
#